data_AF-A0A7S3Q668-F1
#
_entry.id   AF-A0A7S3Q668-F1
#
_cell.length_a   1.000
_cell.length_b   1.000
_cell.length_c   1.000
_cell.angle_alpha   90.00
_cell.angle_beta   90.00
_cell.angle_gamma   90.00
#
_symmetry.space_group_name_H-M   'P 1'
#
loop_
_entity.id
_entity.type
_entity.pdbx_description
1 polymer ?
#
loop_
_entity_poly.entity_id
_entity_poly.type
_entity_poly.pdbx_seq_one_letter_code
_entity_poly.pdbx_strand_id
1 'polypeptide(L)'
;FSETQPMYELSPRDSAAECPTGHAVAEDDCLDALQYFRYRNYASLSTTVISNHWSHTPCGCFLWNRPPPGENDFILLYDDGRSGCSATNNQNGNFGELVCLTTGVP
;
A
#
# COMPACT_ATOMS: atom_id res chain seq x y z
N PHE A 1 -20.19 -19.77 8.49
CA PHE A 1 -18.82 -19.82 7.93
C PHE A 1 -18.16 -18.52 8.33
N SER A 2 -17.22 -18.56 9.28
CA SER A 2 -16.46 -17.38 9.70
C SER A 2 -15.35 -17.20 8.67
N GLU A 3 -15.60 -16.41 7.63
CA GLU A 3 -14.52 -15.99 6.74
C GLU A 3 -13.64 -15.04 7.54
N THR A 4 -12.51 -15.55 8.02
CA THR A 4 -11.39 -14.76 8.51
C THR A 4 -10.87 -13.95 7.32
N GLN A 5 -11.48 -12.79 7.07
CA GLN A 5 -10.92 -11.80 6.17
C GLN A 5 -9.48 -11.52 6.63
N PRO A 6 -8.49 -11.52 5.72
CA PRO A 6 -7.14 -11.11 6.10
C PRO A 6 -7.20 -9.70 6.70
N MET A 7 -6.63 -9.53 7.89
CA MET A 7 -6.45 -8.19 8.44
C MET A 7 -5.26 -7.56 7.73
N TYR A 8 -5.46 -6.40 7.13
CA TYR A 8 -4.42 -5.65 6.46
C TYR A 8 -3.67 -4.76 7.45
N GLU A 9 -2.37 -4.61 7.26
CA GLU A 9 -1.53 -3.67 8.00
C GLU A 9 -0.75 -2.77 7.05
N LEU A 10 -0.59 -1.49 7.41
CA LEU A 10 0.27 -0.55 6.70
C LEU A 10 1.66 -0.61 7.31
N SER A 11 2.67 -0.84 6.46
CA SER A 11 4.06 -0.64 6.86
C SER A 11 4.26 0.84 7.21
N PRO A 12 5.11 1.16 8.21
CA PRO A 12 5.54 2.53 8.43
C PRO A 12 6.08 3.18 7.15
N ARG A 13 5.95 4.51 7.05
CA ARG A 13 6.43 5.28 5.89
C ARG A 13 7.89 4.95 5.57
N ASP A 14 8.13 4.68 4.30
CA ASP A 14 9.44 4.38 3.73
C ASP A 14 10.23 3.27 4.44
N SER A 15 9.53 2.35 5.12
CA SER A 15 10.17 1.34 5.98
C SER A 15 10.45 0.01 5.29
N ALA A 16 9.78 -0.29 4.18
CA ALA A 16 9.80 -1.61 3.58
C ALA A 16 9.65 -1.58 2.05
N ALA A 17 10.56 -2.26 1.35
CA ALA A 17 10.46 -2.51 -0.08
C ALA A 17 9.47 -3.65 -0.38
N GLU A 18 9.32 -4.57 0.57
CA GLU A 18 8.48 -5.76 0.50
C GLU A 18 7.95 -6.05 1.91
N CYS A 19 6.82 -6.75 2.01
CA CYS A 19 6.26 -7.11 3.31
C CYS A 19 7.22 -8.02 4.08
N PRO A 20 7.45 -7.81 5.40
CA PRO A 20 8.36 -8.64 6.19
C PRO A 20 8.00 -10.14 6.19
N THR A 21 6.71 -10.44 6.05
CA THR A 21 6.17 -11.79 5.96
C THR A 21 6.23 -12.37 4.54
N GLY A 22 6.66 -11.59 3.54
CA GLY A 22 6.60 -11.93 2.11
C GLY A 22 5.19 -11.88 1.52
N HIS A 23 4.18 -11.49 2.31
CA HIS A 23 2.78 -11.51 1.91
C HIS A 23 2.27 -10.09 1.66
N ALA A 24 2.68 -9.51 0.52
CA ALA A 24 2.06 -8.31 0.00
C ALA A 24 0.68 -8.63 -0.60
N VAL A 25 -0.24 -7.68 -0.52
CA VAL A 25 -1.55 -7.80 -1.16
C VAL A 25 -1.39 -7.82 -2.68
N ALA A 26 -2.08 -8.76 -3.34
CA ALA A 26 -2.11 -8.87 -4.80
C ALA A 26 -2.90 -7.72 -5.45
N GLU A 27 -2.67 -7.46 -6.73
CA GLU A 27 -3.32 -6.36 -7.46
C GLU A 27 -4.85 -6.44 -7.40
N ASP A 28 -5.41 -7.63 -7.62
CA ASP A 28 -6.86 -7.85 -7.62
C ASP A 28 -7.50 -7.58 -6.24
N ASP A 29 -6.73 -7.77 -5.16
CA ASP A 29 -7.17 -7.59 -3.78
C ASP A 29 -6.85 -6.18 -3.23
N CYS A 30 -6.10 -5.35 -3.97
CA CYS A 30 -5.68 -4.02 -3.52
C CYS A 30 -6.85 -3.13 -3.13
N LEU A 31 -7.92 -3.15 -3.94
CA LEU A 31 -9.08 -2.30 -3.72
C LEU A 31 -9.83 -2.69 -2.43
N ASP A 32 -9.97 -3.99 -2.18
CA ASP A 32 -10.61 -4.52 -0.97
C ASP A 32 -9.76 -4.26 0.28
N ALA A 33 -8.44 -4.44 0.16
CA ALA A 33 -7.49 -4.11 1.21
C ALA A 33 -7.57 -2.67 1.67
N LEU A 34 -8.00 -1.78 0.80
CA LEU A 34 -8.05 -0.35 1.07
C LEU A 34 -9.40 0.18 1.49
N GLN A 35 -10.49 -0.47 1.10
CA GLN A 35 -11.78 -0.24 1.75
C GLN A 35 -11.68 -0.45 3.26
N TYR A 36 -10.81 -1.37 3.72
CA TYR A 36 -10.48 -1.53 5.14
C TYR A 36 -9.92 -0.25 5.78
N PHE A 37 -9.00 0.46 5.10
CA PHE A 37 -8.36 1.67 5.62
C PHE A 37 -9.18 2.94 5.42
N ARG A 38 -10.13 2.97 4.46
CA ARG A 38 -11.04 4.12 4.27
C ARG A 38 -11.77 4.49 5.57
N TYR A 39 -12.17 3.48 6.35
CA TYR A 39 -12.83 3.66 7.66
C TYR A 39 -11.88 4.11 8.78
N ARG A 40 -10.56 4.09 8.55
CA ARG A 40 -9.47 4.37 9.52
C ARG A 40 -8.78 5.72 9.29
N ASN A 41 -9.48 6.72 8.74
CA ASN A 41 -9.02 8.10 8.46
C ASN A 41 -8.48 8.39 7.05
N TYR A 42 -8.67 7.49 6.07
CA TYR A 42 -8.31 7.72 4.66
C TYR A 42 -9.57 8.02 3.82
N ALA A 43 -10.34 9.05 4.19
CA ALA A 43 -11.64 9.33 3.57
C ALA A 43 -11.54 9.75 2.09
N SER A 44 -10.42 10.37 1.71
CA SER A 44 -10.05 10.87 0.37
C SER A 44 -9.32 9.83 -0.49
N LEU A 45 -9.34 8.56 -0.10
CA LEU A 45 -8.68 7.51 -0.87
C LEU A 45 -9.27 7.36 -2.27
N SER A 46 -8.40 7.28 -3.29
CA SER A 46 -8.78 6.86 -4.65
C SER A 46 -9.51 5.51 -4.63
N THR A 47 -10.53 5.36 -5.49
CA THR A 47 -11.26 4.09 -5.68
C THR A 47 -10.73 3.25 -6.83
N THR A 48 -9.59 3.63 -7.41
CA THR A 48 -8.97 2.94 -8.56
C THR A 48 -7.53 2.59 -8.23
N VAL A 49 -7.13 1.37 -8.60
CA VAL A 49 -5.74 0.90 -8.55
C VAL A 49 -4.98 1.40 -9.75
N ILE A 50 -3.80 1.97 -9.53
CA ILE A 50 -2.87 2.32 -10.60
C ILE A 50 -1.67 1.37 -10.54
N SER A 51 -1.59 0.49 -11.53
CA SER A 51 -0.46 -0.41 -11.72
C SER A 51 0.74 0.36 -12.28
N ASN A 52 1.92 0.14 -11.70
CA ASN A 52 3.16 0.78 -12.11
C ASN A 52 4.35 -0.20 -12.00
N HIS A 53 5.52 0.24 -12.48
CA HIS A 53 6.75 -0.56 -12.52
C HIS A 53 7.96 0.32 -12.19
N TRP A 54 7.91 0.98 -11.03
CA TRP A 54 8.92 1.94 -10.63
C TRP A 54 10.01 1.26 -9.81
N SER A 55 11.28 1.61 -10.04
CA SER A 55 12.41 1.02 -9.29
C SER A 55 12.59 1.62 -7.89
N HIS A 56 11.64 2.42 -7.41
CA HIS A 56 11.75 3.24 -6.20
C HIS A 56 10.47 3.19 -5.36
N THR A 57 9.70 2.13 -5.52
CA THR A 57 8.41 1.88 -4.87
C THR A 57 8.43 0.53 -4.17
N PRO A 58 7.62 0.36 -3.12
CA PRO A 58 7.38 -0.95 -2.55
C PRO A 58 6.72 -1.87 -3.58
N CYS A 59 7.01 -3.16 -3.49
CA CYS A 59 6.37 -4.18 -4.30
C CYS A 59 5.08 -4.67 -3.67
N GLY A 60 4.07 -4.80 -4.51
CA GLY A 60 2.70 -5.09 -4.13
C GLY A 60 1.86 -3.83 -3.96
N CYS A 61 0.80 -3.96 -3.17
CA CYS A 61 -0.15 -2.89 -2.93
C CYS A 61 0.37 -1.84 -1.95
N PHE A 62 0.33 -0.55 -2.27
CA PHE A 62 0.71 0.51 -1.33
C PHE A 62 -0.14 1.77 -1.47
N LEU A 63 -0.20 2.51 -0.36
CA LEU A 63 -0.70 3.88 -0.33
C LEU A 63 0.41 4.83 -0.74
N TRP A 64 0.15 5.64 -1.74
CA TRP A 64 1.04 6.70 -2.15
C TRP A 64 0.50 8.04 -1.72
N ASN A 65 1.25 8.72 -0.88
CA ASN A 65 0.93 10.08 -0.46
C ASN A 65 1.62 11.07 -1.42
N ARG A 66 0.82 11.98 -2.01
CA ARG A 66 1.34 13.13 -2.78
C ARG A 66 1.12 14.43 -1.99
N PRO A 67 2.17 15.09 -1.48
CA PRO A 67 2.05 16.46 -0.98
C PRO A 67 1.61 17.42 -2.10
N PRO A 68 0.77 18.43 -1.81
CA PRO A 68 1.09 19.54 -0.89
C PRO A 68 0.30 19.50 0.45
N PRO A 69 0.70 20.30 1.46
CA PRO A 69 0.09 20.29 2.78
C PRO A 69 -1.35 20.80 2.76
N GLY A 70 -2.28 20.01 3.29
CA GLY A 70 -3.68 20.41 3.53
C GLY A 70 -4.73 19.46 2.98
N GLU A 71 -4.37 18.62 2.00
CA GLU A 71 -5.21 17.56 1.48
C GLU A 71 -4.48 16.22 1.65
N ASN A 72 -5.12 15.31 2.37
CA ASN A 72 -4.67 13.93 2.49
C ASN A 72 -5.01 13.16 1.21
N ASP A 73 -4.46 13.54 0.05
CA ASP A 73 -4.73 12.82 -1.20
C ASP A 73 -3.87 11.54 -1.25
N PHE A 74 -4.55 10.41 -1.09
CA PHE A 74 -3.93 9.10 -1.06
C PHE A 74 -4.35 8.33 -2.31
N ILE A 75 -3.34 7.97 -3.10
CA ILE A 75 -3.54 7.21 -4.32
C ILE A 75 -3.15 5.78 -4.06
N LEU A 76 -3.96 4.88 -4.58
CA LEU A 76 -3.70 3.45 -4.55
C LEU A 76 -2.84 3.05 -5.74
N LEU A 77 -1.68 2.47 -5.44
CA LEU A 77 -0.78 1.93 -6.43
C LEU A 77 -0.45 0.47 -6.16
N TYR A 78 -0.18 -0.25 -7.24
CA TYR A 78 0.35 -1.59 -7.23
C TYR A 78 1.63 -1.62 -8.07
N ASP A 79 2.70 -2.24 -7.57
CA ASP A 79 3.92 -2.48 -8.33
C ASP A 79 4.26 -3.98 -8.34
N ASP A 80 4.48 -4.55 -9.52
CA ASP A 80 4.81 -5.97 -9.69
C ASP A 80 6.30 -6.29 -9.39
N GLY A 81 7.11 -5.28 -9.11
CA GLY A 81 8.52 -5.41 -8.78
C GLY A 81 9.43 -5.73 -9.95
N ARG A 82 8.93 -5.68 -11.19
CA ARG A 82 9.73 -6.02 -12.37
C ARG A 82 10.95 -5.10 -12.55
N SER A 83 10.85 -3.85 -12.11
CA SER A 83 11.93 -2.85 -12.13
C SER A 83 12.76 -2.84 -10.83
N GLY A 84 12.47 -3.72 -9.88
CA GLY A 84 13.06 -3.77 -8.54
C GLY A 84 12.25 -2.99 -7.50
N CYS A 85 12.25 -3.48 -6.26
CA CYS A 85 11.52 -2.91 -5.14
C CYS A 85 12.42 -1.97 -4.30
N SER A 86 11.84 -0.90 -3.76
CA SER A 86 12.52 -0.01 -2.82
C SER A 86 11.57 0.48 -1.74
N ALA A 87 12.06 0.54 -0.50
CA ALA A 87 11.34 1.16 0.59
C ALA A 87 11.19 2.67 0.40
N THR A 88 12.09 3.30 -0.35
CA THR A 88 12.17 4.76 -0.45
C THR A 88 11.81 5.26 -1.83
N ASN A 89 10.90 6.22 -1.86
CA ASN A 89 10.72 7.18 -2.95
C ASN A 89 11.28 8.54 -2.49
N ASN A 90 12.59 8.77 -2.64
CA ASN A 90 13.17 10.12 -2.40
C ASN A 90 12.77 11.13 -3.50
N GLN A 91 11.49 11.17 -3.88
CA GLN A 91 10.92 12.04 -4.87
C GLN A 91 10.01 13.05 -4.17
N ASN A 92 10.54 14.24 -3.91
CA ASN A 92 9.76 15.42 -3.52
C ASN A 92 8.86 15.26 -2.28
N GLY A 93 9.25 14.41 -1.33
CA GLY A 93 8.48 14.18 -0.09
C GLY A 93 7.23 13.32 -0.26
N ASN A 94 7.04 12.70 -1.43
CA ASN A 94 6.11 11.58 -1.56
C ASN A 94 6.60 10.43 -0.69
N PHE A 95 5.70 9.58 -0.20
CA PHE A 95 6.05 8.34 0.49
C PHE A 95 5.06 7.23 0.18
N GLY A 96 5.56 5.99 0.19
CA GLY A 96 4.80 4.77 0.05
C GLY A 96 4.57 4.10 1.41
N GLU A 97 3.33 3.71 1.71
CA GLU A 97 3.00 2.85 2.85
C GLU A 97 2.47 1.51 2.30
N LEU A 98 3.30 0.47 2.37
CA LEU A 98 3.00 -0.85 1.82
C LEU A 98 1.90 -1.53 2.63
N VAL A 99 0.94 -2.13 1.93
CA VAL A 99 -0.15 -2.90 2.53
C VAL A 99 0.26 -4.36 2.58
N CYS A 100 0.38 -4.87 3.80
CA CYS A 100 0.75 -6.25 4.07
C CYS A 100 -0.43 -7.05 4.60
N LEU A 101 -0.48 -8.31 4.20
CA LEU A 101 -1.36 -9.28 4.83
C LEU A 101 -0.78 -9.62 6.20
N THR A 102 -1.54 -9.35 7.26
CA THR A 102 -1.22 -9.96 8.55
C THR A 102 -1.63 -11.42 8.45
N THR A 103 -0.66 -12.33 8.58
CA THR A 103 -0.99 -13.72 8.88
C THR A 103 -1.68 -13.68 10.23
N GLY A 104 -3.00 -13.95 10.27
CA GLY A 104 -3.81 -13.82 11.46
C GLY A 104 -3.06 -14.31 12.69
N VAL A 105 -2.73 -13.39 13.60
CA VAL A 105 -2.27 -13.76 14.92
C VAL A 105 -3.46 -14.43 15.59
N PRO A 106 -3.38 -15.72 15.96
CA PRO A 106 -4.41 -16.34 16.77
C PRO A 106 -4.56 -15.64 18.14
#